data_AF-A0AAV2AYV8-F1
#
_entry.id   AF-A0AAV2AYV8-F1
#
_cell.length_a   1.000
_cell.length_b   1.000
_cell.length_c   1.000
_cell.angle_alpha   90.00
_cell.angle_beta   90.00
_cell.angle_gamma   90.00
#
_symmetry.space_group_name_H-M   'P 1'
#
loop_
_entity.id
_entity.type
_entity.pdbx_description
1 polymer ?
#
loop_
_entity_poly.entity_id
_entity_poly.type
_entity_poly.pdbx_seq_one_letter_code
_entity_poly.pdbx_strand_id
1 'polypeptide(L)'
;MPYEFKYDVKDDEHGADQYREEKMDENGYLTGRYGYKDPHGLYRQVEYEASKAGFKVSSIKTNEPGTENEDPADVHFEVEKNSQPHY
;
A
#
# COMPACT_ATOMS: atom_id res chain seq x y z
N MET A 1 17.47 14.47 10.85
CA MET A 1 16.29 15.25 11.29
C MET A 1 15.08 14.38 11.02
N PRO A 2 14.15 14.24 11.97
CA PRO A 2 12.90 13.53 11.73
C PRO A 2 12.05 14.31 10.71
N TYR A 3 11.25 13.60 9.92
CA TYR A 3 10.28 14.22 9.01
C TYR A 3 8.99 13.44 8.96
N GLU A 4 7.92 14.13 8.57
CA GLU A 4 6.64 13.55 8.24
C GLU A 4 6.17 14.12 6.90
N PHE A 5 5.65 13.24 6.05
CA PHE A 5 5.12 13.58 4.74
C PHE A 5 3.79 12.86 4.55
N LYS A 6 2.78 13.54 4.01
CA LYS A 6 1.52 12.91 3.62
C LYS A 6 0.81 13.64 2.49
N TYR A 7 0.10 12.89 1.66
CA TYR A 7 -0.96 13.39 0.79
C TYR A 7 -2.10 12.38 0.70
N ASP A 8 -3.27 12.89 0.35
CA ASP A 8 -4.50 12.12 0.09
C ASP A 8 -5.22 12.84 -1.08
N VAL A 9 -5.46 12.10 -2.16
CA VAL A 9 -6.13 12.57 -3.37
C VAL A 9 -7.39 11.74 -3.53
N LYS A 10 -8.54 12.41 -3.54
CA LYS A 10 -9.86 11.79 -3.70
C LYS A 10 -10.54 12.36 -4.93
N ASP A 11 -10.88 11.48 -5.86
CA ASP A 11 -11.68 11.79 -7.03
C ASP A 11 -13.10 11.24 -6.79
N ASP A 12 -13.91 12.03 -6.07
CA ASP A 12 -15.30 11.66 -5.76
C ASP A 12 -16.16 11.52 -7.05
N GLU A 13 -15.75 12.13 -8.16
CA GLU A 13 -16.46 12.06 -9.44
C GLU A 13 -16.24 10.73 -10.15
N HIS A 14 -15.01 10.23 -10.16
CA HIS A 14 -14.65 8.99 -10.85
C HIS A 14 -14.45 7.79 -9.91
N GLY A 15 -14.46 8.00 -8.59
CA GLY A 15 -14.28 6.95 -7.59
C GLY A 15 -12.84 6.46 -7.44
N ALA A 16 -11.85 7.27 -7.83
CA ALA A 16 -10.44 6.95 -7.75
C ALA A 16 -9.77 7.67 -6.57
N ASP A 17 -9.07 6.92 -5.72
CA ASP A 17 -8.40 7.46 -4.54
C ASP A 17 -6.92 7.07 -4.55
N GLN A 18 -6.04 7.95 -4.10
CA GLN A 18 -4.62 7.68 -3.92
C GLN A 18 -4.07 8.39 -2.68
N TYR A 19 -3.23 7.71 -1.91
CA TYR A 19 -2.61 8.31 -0.73
C TYR A 19 -1.19 7.80 -0.52
N ARG A 20 -0.40 8.60 0.19
CA ARG A 20 0.88 8.17 0.76
C ARG A 20 1.13 8.92 2.06
N GLU A 21 1.67 8.22 3.04
CA GLU A 21 2.22 8.82 4.24
C GLU A 21 3.54 8.15 4.59
N GLU A 22 4.47 8.94 5.12
CA GLU A 22 5.77 8.50 5.60
C GLU A 22 6.15 9.29 6.85
N LYS A 23 6.83 8.61 7.75
CA LYS A 23 7.45 9.19 8.93
C LYS A 23 8.84 8.60 9.11
N MET A 24 9.83 9.46 9.30
CA MET A 24 11.19 9.06 9.67
C MET A 24 11.53 9.61 11.06
N ASP A 25 12.05 8.73 11.91
CA ASP A 25 12.53 9.10 13.24
C ASP A 25 13.94 9.73 13.21
N GLU A 26 14.45 10.09 14.39
CA GLU A 26 15.79 10.70 14.52
C GLU A 26 16.93 9.73 14.16
N ASN A 27 16.69 8.43 14.20
CA ASN A 27 17.65 7.37 13.91
C ASN A 27 17.70 6.98 12.44
N GLY A 28 16.82 7.56 11.61
CA GLY A 28 16.69 7.22 10.19
C GLY A 28 15.88 5.95 9.94
N TYR A 29 15.06 5.52 10.90
CA TYR A 29 14.04 4.50 10.70
C TYR A 29 12.78 5.14 10.14
N LEU A 30 12.36 4.68 8.97
CA LEU A 30 11.18 5.14 8.25
C LEU A 30 10.10 4.08 8.31
N THR A 31 8.87 4.52 8.57
CA THR A 31 7.64 3.74 8.31
C THR A 31 6.78 4.52 7.34
N GLY A 32 6.17 3.83 6.38
CA GLY A 32 5.26 4.45 5.45
C GLY A 32 4.17 3.50 4.98
N ARG A 33 3.13 4.09 4.42
CA ARG A 33 2.14 3.37 3.63
C ARG A 33 1.75 4.17 2.40
N TYR A 34 1.43 3.46 1.33
CA TYR A 34 0.75 4.06 0.18
C TYR A 34 -0.38 3.15 -0.26
N GLY A 35 -1.34 3.72 -0.96
CA GLY A 35 -2.37 2.92 -1.60
C GLY A 35 -3.13 3.68 -2.67
N TYR A 36 -3.85 2.90 -3.46
CA TYR A 36 -4.83 3.42 -4.40
C TYR A 36 -6.08 2.55 -4.42
N LYS A 37 -7.16 3.14 -4.89
CA LYS A 37 -8.38 2.47 -5.30
C LYS A 37 -8.81 3.04 -6.66
N ASP A 38 -9.17 2.18 -7.59
CA ASP A 38 -9.67 2.58 -8.90
C ASP A 38 -11.20 2.71 -8.92
N PRO A 39 -11.79 3.26 -10.00
CA PRO A 39 -13.24 3.39 -10.17
C PRO A 39 -14.03 2.08 -10.09
N HIS A 40 -13.37 0.94 -10.35
CA HIS A 40 -13.96 -0.39 -10.30
C HIS A 40 -13.84 -1.03 -8.91
N GLY A 41 -13.21 -0.33 -7.97
CA GLY A 41 -12.97 -0.80 -6.61
C GLY A 41 -11.80 -1.76 -6.47
N LEU A 42 -10.96 -1.90 -7.51
CA LEU A 42 -9.66 -2.57 -7.35
C LEU A 42 -8.75 -1.69 -6.52
N TYR A 43 -8.04 -2.29 -5.57
CA TYR A 43 -7.18 -1.56 -4.66
C TYR A 43 -5.90 -2.29 -4.32
N ARG A 44 -4.92 -1.49 -3.90
CA ARG A 44 -3.70 -1.96 -3.24
C ARG A 44 -3.36 -1.01 -2.12
N GLN A 45 -3.05 -1.55 -0.96
CA GLN A 45 -2.39 -0.86 0.15
C GLN A 45 -1.09 -1.58 0.45
N VAL A 46 -0.01 -0.82 0.60
CA VAL A 46 1.32 -1.34 0.91
C VAL A 46 1.83 -0.64 2.15
N GLU A 47 2.23 -1.42 3.15
CA GLU A 47 2.93 -0.94 4.34
C GLU A 47 4.41 -1.32 4.22
N TYR A 48 5.31 -0.38 4.54
CA TYR A 48 6.74 -0.57 4.38
C TYR A 48 7.55 0.14 5.46
N GLU A 49 8.75 -0.36 5.65
CA GLU A 49 9.79 0.21 6.50
C GLU A 49 11.07 0.41 5.69
N ALA A 50 11.83 1.44 6.03
CA ALA A 50 13.16 1.64 5.47
C ALA A 50 14.14 2.05 6.57
N SER A 51 15.34 1.50 6.51
CA SER A 51 16.41 1.80 7.46
C SER A 51 17.78 1.60 6.80
N LYS A 52 18.84 1.60 7.60
CA LYS A 52 20.19 1.21 7.15
C LYS A 52 20.25 -0.23 6.61
N ALA A 53 19.29 -1.09 6.98
CA ALA A 53 19.18 -2.45 6.45
C ALA A 53 18.56 -2.52 5.04
N GLY A 54 18.09 -1.39 4.50
CA GLY A 54 17.42 -1.32 3.20
C GLY A 54 15.92 -1.04 3.35
N PHE A 55 15.18 -1.35 2.29
CA PHE A 55 13.74 -1.19 2.19
C PHE A 55 13.06 -2.55 2.33
N LYS A 56 12.01 -2.63 3.16
CA LYS A 56 11.21 -3.83 3.35
C LYS A 56 9.73 -3.49 3.28
N VAL A 57 8.97 -4.30 2.57
CA VAL A 57 7.50 -4.26 2.61
C VAL A 57 7.05 -5.19 3.73
N SER A 58 6.25 -4.69 4.67
CA SER A 58 5.73 -5.49 5.79
C SER A 58 4.44 -6.21 5.39
N SER A 59 3.53 -5.52 4.71
CA SER A 59 2.27 -6.10 4.26
C SER A 59 1.75 -5.46 2.97
N ILE A 60 1.01 -6.27 2.20
CA ILE A 60 0.24 -5.84 1.03
C ILE A 60 -1.19 -6.31 1.22
N LYS A 61 -2.15 -5.38 1.16
CA LYS A 61 -3.59 -5.68 1.11
C LYS A 61 -4.13 -5.35 -0.27
N THR A 62 -4.78 -6.29 -0.93
CA THR A 62 -5.24 -6.09 -2.31
C THR A 62 -6.39 -7.01 -2.69
N ASN A 63 -7.18 -6.61 -3.69
CA ASN A 63 -8.15 -7.47 -4.38
C ASN A 63 -7.84 -7.60 -5.89
N GLU A 64 -6.61 -7.30 -6.30
CA GLU A 64 -6.23 -7.27 -7.71
C GLU A 64 -6.18 -8.68 -8.33
N PRO A 65 -6.70 -8.86 -9.55
CA PRO A 65 -6.63 -10.14 -10.26
C PRO A 65 -5.18 -10.62 -10.43
N GLY A 66 -4.95 -11.92 -10.23
CA GLY A 66 -3.63 -12.52 -10.37
C GLY A 66 -2.72 -12.38 -9.14
N THR A 67 -3.25 -11.86 -8.04
CA THR A 67 -2.62 -11.96 -6.71
C THR A 67 -3.20 -13.13 -5.92
N GLU A 68 -2.40 -13.73 -5.05
CA GLU A 68 -2.81 -14.84 -4.18
C GLU A 68 -2.29 -14.59 -2.76
N ASN A 69 -2.91 -15.23 -1.77
CA ASN A 69 -2.45 -15.21 -0.37
C ASN A 69 -1.21 -16.10 -0.21
N GLU A 70 -0.14 -15.72 -0.88
CA GLU A 70 1.19 -16.29 -0.72
C GLU A 70 2.08 -15.17 -0.17
N ASP A 71 3.03 -15.52 0.69
CA ASP A 71 3.95 -14.55 1.31
C ASP A 71 5.32 -14.58 0.58
N PRO A 72 5.44 -14.11 -0.68
CA PRO A 72 6.72 -14.12 -1.38
C PRO A 72 7.67 -13.11 -0.75
N ALA A 73 8.97 -13.44 -0.77
CA ALA A 73 10.04 -12.52 -0.37
C ALA A 73 9.88 -11.91 1.04
N ASP A 74 9.33 -12.67 2.00
CA ASP A 74 9.10 -12.24 3.40
C ASP A 74 8.13 -11.04 3.51
N VAL A 75 7.18 -10.96 2.59
CA VAL A 75 6.09 -9.95 2.58
C VAL A 75 4.78 -10.65 2.90
N HIS A 76 3.99 -10.10 3.83
CA HIS A 76 2.67 -10.64 4.13
C HIS A 76 1.62 -10.16 3.12
N PHE A 77 0.95 -11.06 2.40
CA PHE A 77 -0.17 -10.71 1.53
C PHE A 77 -1.51 -11.02 2.19
N GLU A 78 -2.41 -10.04 2.16
CA GLU A 78 -3.83 -10.18 2.46
C GLU A 78 -4.61 -9.90 1.18
N VAL A 79 -5.00 -10.97 0.49
CA VAL A 79 -5.75 -10.93 -0.77
C VAL A 79 -7.22 -11.18 -0.52
N GLU A 80 -8.04 -10.17 -0.78
CA GLU A 80 -9.49 -10.26 -0.80
C GLU A 80 -9.95 -10.68 -2.21
N LYS A 81 -10.36 -11.95 -2.37
CA LYS A 81 -10.83 -12.43 -3.69
C LYS A 81 -12.13 -11.73 -4.07
N ASN A 82 -12.05 -10.83 -5.03
CA ASN A 82 -13.23 -10.23 -5.64
C ASN A 82 -14.01 -11.31 -6.40
N SER A 83 -15.24 -11.59 -5.96
CA SER A 83 -16.08 -12.65 -6.54
C SER A 83 -16.77 -12.23 -7.85
N GLN A 84 -16.49 -11.04 -8.38
CA GLN A 84 -17.05 -10.55 -9.63
C GLN A 84 -15.95 -10.38 -10.68
N PRO A 85 -15.98 -11.15 -11.78
CA PRO A 85 -15.13 -10.87 -12.92
C PRO A 85 -15.65 -9.61 -13.62
N HIS A 86 -14.83 -8.55 -13.67
CA HIS A 86 -15.04 -7.47 -14.62
C HIS A 86 -14.55 -7.96 -15.99
N TYR A 87 -15.50 -8.35 -16.83
CA TYR A 87 -15.32 -8.56 -18.27
C TYR A 87 -15.77 -7.32 -19.04
#